data_AF-A1CGR5-F1
#
_entry.id   AF-A1CGR5-F1
#
_cell.length_a   1.000
_cell.length_b   1.000
_cell.length_c   1.000
_cell.angle_alpha   90.00
_cell.angle_beta   90.00
_cell.angle_gamma   90.00
#
_symmetry.space_group_name_H-M   'P 1'
#
loop_
_entity.id
_entity.type
_entity.pdbx_description
1 polymer ?
#
loop_
_entity_poly.entity_id
_entity_poly.type
_entity_poly.pdbx_seq_one_letter_code
_entity_poly.pdbx_strand_id
1 'polypeptide(L)'
;MTVFTGPLFAPFVGGFIVESYLGWRWTEYLTGITGTSAFALDLFFLEETYLPVVLIGKAAELHLRTKNWGIHAKQEEIEVELGELIRKNFSRPLRILFTEPIVLLRGIYMAFLYGLLYLFMIVYPIVFQQIYGFGKGVGSLPYIGMIIGEFLGGIFIILLQPWYNKKLDANNDIPPDSAASALAANSVLRSAAGAGFPLFAPSMFNAFGVNWTGTLPGCVAALMMPMPLLFYLYGHKIRAKNKFTMEYLPAVQAHNDKHAD
;
A
#
# COMPACT_ATOMS: atom_id res chain seq x y z
N MET A 1 8.45 1.20 -0.13
CA MET A 1 9.80 1.61 0.30
C MET A 1 9.69 2.32 1.64
N THR A 2 9.43 3.63 1.70
CA THR A 2 9.44 4.37 2.97
C THR A 2 8.53 3.80 4.07
N VAL A 3 7.32 3.35 3.71
CA VAL A 3 6.30 2.87 4.67
C VAL A 3 6.69 1.55 5.37
N PHE A 4 7.42 0.64 4.72
CA PHE A 4 7.80 -0.65 5.34
C PHE A 4 9.23 -0.69 5.82
N THR A 5 10.11 0.11 5.20
CA THR A 5 11.49 0.23 5.64
C THR A 5 11.57 0.77 7.07
N GLY A 6 10.74 1.76 7.44
CA GLY A 6 10.73 2.34 8.79
C GLY A 6 10.53 1.32 9.93
N PRO A 7 9.41 0.56 9.95
CA PRO A 7 9.17 -0.47 10.97
C PRO A 7 10.23 -1.58 10.99
N LEU A 8 10.90 -1.86 9.87
CA LEU A 8 11.99 -2.84 9.81
C LEU A 8 13.31 -2.30 10.37
N PHE A 9 13.57 -1.00 10.23
CA PHE A 9 14.71 -0.32 10.85
C PHE A 9 14.55 -0.14 12.36
N ALA A 10 13.32 0.00 12.85
CA ALA A 10 13.05 0.31 14.25
C ALA A 10 13.63 -0.73 15.24
N PRO A 11 13.46 -2.06 15.07
CA PRO A 11 14.08 -3.06 15.94
C PRO A 11 15.61 -3.04 15.90
N PHE A 12 16.19 -2.76 14.72
CA PHE A 12 17.63 -2.66 14.53
C PHE A 12 18.21 -1.48 15.32
N VAL A 13 17.70 -0.28 15.10
CA VAL A 13 18.16 0.93 15.79
C VAL A 13 17.85 0.85 17.29
N GLY A 14 16.65 0.43 17.64
CA GLY A 14 16.21 0.30 19.04
C GLY A 14 17.01 -0.74 19.81
N GLY A 15 17.33 -1.88 19.20
CA GLY A 15 18.13 -2.94 19.82
C GLY A 15 19.51 -2.46 20.26
N PHE A 16 20.22 -1.74 19.40
CA PHE A 16 21.55 -1.18 19.71
C PHE A 16 21.49 -0.01 20.70
N ILE A 17 20.46 0.84 20.65
CA ILE A 17 20.29 1.93 21.62
C ILE A 17 20.06 1.38 23.03
N VAL A 18 19.22 0.34 23.16
CA VAL A 18 18.90 -0.28 24.44
C VAL A 18 20.09 -1.01 25.06
N GLU A 19 20.94 -1.64 24.24
CA GLU A 19 22.19 -2.27 24.71
C GLU A 19 23.27 -1.26 25.09
N SER A 20 23.22 -0.06 24.51
CA SER A 20 24.14 1.03 24.83
C SER A 20 23.84 1.68 26.19
N TYR A 21 24.75 2.54 26.64
CA TYR A 21 24.63 3.33 27.88
C TYR A 21 23.40 4.26 27.91
N LEU A 22 22.81 4.53 26.74
CA LEU A 22 21.63 5.36 26.54
C LEU A 22 20.36 4.68 27.13
N GLY A 23 20.25 3.35 27.00
CA GLY A 23 19.11 2.60 27.50
C GLY A 23 17.79 2.90 26.77
N TRP A 24 16.69 2.34 27.27
CA TRP A 24 15.39 2.34 26.59
C TRP A 24 14.71 3.71 26.49
N ARG A 25 15.04 4.68 27.34
CA ARG A 25 14.40 6.01 27.28
C ARG A 25 14.76 6.76 26.00
N TRP A 26 15.95 6.52 25.47
CA TRP A 26 16.41 7.17 24.24
C TRP A 26 15.70 6.66 22.99
N THR A 27 15.09 5.47 23.00
CA THR A 27 14.25 5.04 21.87
C THR A 27 12.98 5.88 21.78
N GLU A 28 12.42 6.30 22.92
CA GLU A 28 11.27 7.22 22.98
C GLU A 28 11.66 8.64 22.57
N TYR A 29 12.78 9.16 23.12
CA TYR A 29 13.24 10.51 22.79
C TYR A 29 13.58 10.65 21.31
N LEU A 30 14.26 9.66 20.72
CA LEU A 30 14.60 9.68 19.29
C LEU A 30 13.32 9.74 18.43
N THR A 31 12.31 8.93 18.77
CA THR A 31 11.02 8.90 18.06
C THR A 31 10.27 10.22 18.20
N GLY A 32 10.30 10.84 19.39
CA GLY A 32 9.71 12.16 19.62
C GLY A 32 10.42 13.27 18.84
N ILE A 33 11.76 13.24 18.79
CA ILE A 33 12.56 14.22 18.04
C ILE A 33 12.29 14.09 16.53
N THR A 34 12.29 12.88 15.99
CA THR A 34 12.02 12.66 14.55
C THR A 34 10.58 13.02 14.17
N GLY A 35 9.60 12.72 15.03
CA GLY A 35 8.21 13.11 14.80
C GLY A 35 8.02 14.63 14.84
N THR A 36 8.64 15.31 15.82
CA THR A 36 8.55 16.77 15.95
C THR A 36 9.28 17.48 14.81
N SER A 37 10.44 16.97 14.39
CA SER A 37 11.17 17.55 13.25
C SER A 37 10.40 17.35 11.94
N ALA A 38 9.81 16.18 11.71
CA ALA A 38 8.94 15.94 10.55
C ALA A 38 7.74 16.91 10.56
N PHE A 39 7.06 17.06 11.69
CA PHE A 39 5.95 18.00 11.84
C PHE A 39 6.37 19.45 11.58
N ALA A 40 7.52 19.88 12.11
CA ALA A 40 8.04 21.23 11.86
C ALA A 40 8.38 21.44 10.38
N LEU A 41 9.01 20.45 9.73
CA LEU A 41 9.30 20.50 8.31
C LEU A 41 8.01 20.59 7.49
N ASP A 42 7.01 19.77 7.81
CA ASP A 42 5.71 19.81 7.12
C ASP A 42 5.03 21.17 7.32
N LEU A 43 5.08 21.74 8.53
CA LEU A 43 4.45 23.04 8.82
C LEU A 43 5.07 24.21 8.02
N PHE A 44 6.38 24.20 7.79
CA PHE A 44 7.08 25.30 7.12
C PHE A 44 7.31 25.09 5.62
N PHE A 45 7.43 23.85 5.15
CA PHE A 45 7.82 23.55 3.77
C PHE A 45 6.74 22.86 2.96
N LEU A 46 5.71 22.27 3.59
CA LEU A 46 4.65 21.61 2.85
C LEU A 46 3.65 22.65 2.32
N GLU A 47 3.73 22.91 1.02
CA GLU A 47 2.72 23.68 0.32
C GLU A 47 1.51 22.80 -0.03
N GLU A 48 0.33 23.39 0.04
CA GLU A 48 -0.91 22.72 -0.33
C GLU A 48 -0.87 22.29 -1.80
N THR A 49 -0.79 20.98 -2.02
CA THR A 49 -0.67 20.38 -3.36
C THR A 49 -2.03 19.86 -3.87
N TYR A 50 -3.07 19.86 -3.03
CA TYR A 50 -4.38 19.37 -3.42
C TYR A 50 -5.06 20.35 -4.39
N LEU A 51 -5.02 19.99 -5.67
CA LEU A 51 -5.50 20.80 -6.81
C LEU A 51 -6.89 21.42 -6.59
N PRO A 52 -7.90 20.71 -6.03
CA PRO A 52 -9.21 21.30 -5.77
C PRO A 52 -9.19 22.48 -4.79
N VAL A 53 -8.39 22.42 -3.72
CA VAL A 53 -8.29 23.50 -2.74
C VAL A 53 -7.54 24.70 -3.32
N VAL A 54 -6.51 24.44 -4.14
CA VAL A 54 -5.79 25.50 -4.86
C VAL A 54 -6.72 26.20 -5.87
N LEU A 55 -7.61 25.46 -6.54
CA LEU A 55 -8.59 26.02 -7.49
C LEU A 55 -9.66 26.85 -6.78
N ILE A 56 -10.12 26.44 -5.61
CA ILE A 56 -11.03 27.23 -4.76
C ILE A 56 -10.35 28.55 -4.35
N GLY A 57 -9.11 28.48 -3.89
CA GLY A 57 -8.33 29.69 -3.54
C GLY A 57 -8.16 30.66 -4.71
N LYS A 58 -7.84 30.13 -5.91
CA LYS A 58 -7.72 30.94 -7.13
C LYS A 58 -9.06 31.50 -7.62
N ALA A 59 -10.15 30.73 -7.52
CA ALA A 59 -11.49 31.19 -7.87
C ALA A 59 -11.94 32.34 -6.96
N ALA A 60 -11.67 32.24 -5.66
CA ALA A 60 -11.93 33.31 -4.69
C ALA A 60 -11.11 34.58 -4.97
N GLU A 61 -9.85 34.45 -5.36
CA GLU A 61 -9.04 35.61 -5.78
C GLU A 61 -9.58 36.25 -7.07
N LEU A 62 -10.01 35.44 -8.04
CA LEU A 62 -10.63 35.93 -9.29
C LEU A 62 -11.95 36.64 -9.03
N HIS A 63 -12.77 36.15 -8.09
CA HIS A 63 -14.02 36.78 -7.67
C HIS A 63 -13.79 38.21 -7.17
N LEU A 64 -12.79 38.41 -6.31
CA LEU A 64 -12.47 39.72 -5.74
C LEU A 64 -11.93 40.69 -6.80
N ARG A 65 -11.14 40.21 -7.76
CA ARG A 65 -10.55 41.04 -8.82
C ARG A 65 -11.54 41.43 -9.92
N THR A 66 -12.43 40.51 -10.30
CA THR A 66 -13.35 40.71 -11.45
C THR A 66 -14.74 41.20 -11.03
N LYS A 67 -15.09 41.11 -9.74
CA LYS A 67 -16.45 41.36 -9.21
C LYS A 67 -17.55 40.54 -9.92
N ASN A 68 -17.15 39.46 -10.60
CA ASN A 68 -18.06 38.54 -11.26
C ASN A 68 -18.28 37.32 -10.37
N TRP A 69 -19.46 37.24 -9.77
CA TRP A 69 -19.86 36.19 -8.83
C TRP A 69 -20.28 34.88 -9.51
N GLY A 70 -20.02 34.70 -10.81
CA GLY A 70 -20.34 33.46 -11.53
C GLY A 70 -19.18 32.47 -11.68
N ILE A 71 -17.99 32.75 -11.12
CA ILE A 71 -16.76 31.96 -11.37
C ILE A 71 -16.54 30.92 -10.26
N HIS A 72 -17.37 29.88 -10.24
CA HIS A 72 -17.29 28.88 -9.16
C HIS A 72 -16.39 27.72 -9.57
N ALA A 73 -15.65 27.15 -8.61
CA ALA A 73 -14.89 25.94 -8.87
C ALA A 73 -15.88 24.76 -8.93
N LYS A 74 -15.76 23.88 -9.94
CA LYS A 74 -16.62 22.69 -10.14
C LYS A 74 -16.72 21.77 -8.91
N GLN A 75 -15.78 21.91 -7.97
CA GLN A 75 -15.72 21.17 -6.71
C GLN A 75 -16.48 21.84 -5.55
N GLU A 76 -16.82 23.12 -5.64
CA GLU A 76 -17.70 23.83 -4.68
C GLU A 76 -19.17 23.38 -4.82
N GLU A 77 -19.55 22.85 -5.98
CA GLU A 77 -20.90 22.35 -6.27
C GLU A 77 -21.15 20.90 -5.78
N ILE A 78 -20.11 20.22 -5.28
CA ILE A 78 -20.21 18.81 -4.87
C ILE A 78 -20.58 18.76 -3.39
N GLU A 79 -21.88 18.85 -3.09
CA GLU A 79 -22.39 18.51 -1.76
C GLU A 79 -22.24 17.01 -1.53
N VAL A 80 -21.24 16.63 -0.72
CA VAL A 80 -20.97 15.21 -0.46
C VAL A 80 -21.93 14.71 0.62
N GLU A 81 -22.98 14.00 0.21
CA GLU A 81 -23.84 13.28 1.15
C GLU A 81 -23.03 12.15 1.81
N LEU A 82 -23.07 12.08 3.15
CA LEU A 82 -22.35 11.06 3.94
C LEU A 82 -22.66 9.63 3.47
N GLY A 83 -23.90 9.37 3.05
CA GLY A 83 -24.32 8.08 2.48
C GLY A 83 -23.64 7.77 1.14
N GLU A 84 -23.46 8.77 0.29
CA GLU A 84 -22.74 8.63 -0.97
C GLU A 84 -21.24 8.42 -0.73
N LEU A 85 -20.66 9.13 0.25
CA LEU A 85 -19.28 8.95 0.68
C LEU A 85 -19.01 7.52 1.18
N ILE A 86 -19.90 6.98 2.03
CA ILE A 86 -19.79 5.60 2.54
C ILE A 86 -19.94 4.59 1.39
N ARG A 87 -20.94 4.77 0.52
CA ARG A 87 -21.18 3.88 -0.62
C ARG A 87 -20.02 3.88 -1.61
N LYS A 88 -19.41 5.04 -1.86
CA LYS A 88 -18.29 5.22 -2.79
C LYS A 88 -16.97 4.68 -2.23
N ASN A 89 -16.72 4.84 -0.94
CA ASN A 89 -15.46 4.42 -0.30
C ASN A 89 -15.47 2.97 0.23
N PHE A 90 -16.61 2.43 0.69
CA PHE A 90 -16.67 1.08 1.28
C PHE A 90 -17.42 0.09 0.40
N SER A 91 -18.63 0.43 -0.08
CA SER A 91 -19.48 -0.54 -0.77
C SER A 91 -18.97 -0.90 -2.16
N ARG A 92 -18.49 0.09 -2.94
CA ARG A 92 -17.94 -0.17 -4.29
C ARG A 92 -16.67 -1.04 -4.25
N PRO A 93 -15.65 -0.74 -3.42
CA PRO A 93 -14.45 -1.59 -3.35
C PRO A 93 -14.73 -3.00 -2.85
N LEU A 94 -15.56 -3.17 -1.82
CA LEU A 94 -15.92 -4.50 -1.31
C LEU A 94 -16.66 -5.34 -2.35
N ARG A 95 -17.60 -4.73 -3.09
CA ARG A 95 -18.28 -5.41 -4.18
C ARG A 95 -17.28 -5.89 -5.24
N ILE A 96 -16.42 -5.00 -5.73
CA ILE A 96 -15.38 -5.32 -6.73
C ILE A 96 -14.47 -6.44 -6.24
N LEU A 97 -14.09 -6.43 -4.95
CA LEU A 97 -13.25 -7.47 -4.36
C LEU A 97 -13.86 -8.87 -4.52
N PHE A 98 -15.16 -9.03 -4.29
CA PHE A 98 -15.83 -10.35 -4.36
C PHE A 98 -16.38 -10.66 -5.75
N THR A 99 -16.62 -9.66 -6.60
CA THR A 99 -17.16 -9.87 -7.95
C THR A 99 -16.09 -10.00 -9.03
N GLU A 100 -14.87 -9.51 -8.80
CA GLU A 100 -13.75 -9.64 -9.74
C GLU A 100 -12.73 -10.68 -9.27
N PRO A 101 -12.72 -11.89 -9.86
CA PRO A 101 -11.83 -12.98 -9.42
C PRO A 101 -10.34 -12.61 -9.48
N ILE A 102 -9.93 -11.77 -10.44
CA ILE A 102 -8.54 -11.31 -10.56
C ILE A 102 -8.16 -10.41 -9.39
N VAL A 103 -9.04 -9.49 -9.00
CA VAL A 103 -8.79 -8.56 -7.89
C VAL A 103 -8.73 -9.36 -6.59
N LEU A 104 -9.67 -10.29 -6.39
CA LEU A 104 -9.67 -11.20 -5.24
C LEU A 104 -8.36 -11.99 -5.13
N LEU A 105 -7.95 -12.66 -6.21
CA LEU A 105 -6.81 -13.58 -6.17
C LEU A 105 -5.47 -12.84 -6.04
N ARG A 106 -5.33 -11.70 -6.72
CA ARG A 106 -4.21 -10.77 -6.51
C ARG A 106 -4.22 -10.20 -5.08
N GLY A 107 -5.39 -9.88 -4.55
CA GLY A 107 -5.57 -9.39 -3.19
C GLY A 107 -5.13 -10.41 -2.15
N ILE A 108 -5.54 -11.68 -2.29
CA ILE A 108 -5.12 -12.78 -1.42
C ILE A 108 -3.61 -12.95 -1.45
N TYR A 109 -3.02 -12.91 -2.65
CA TYR A 109 -1.57 -12.96 -2.81
C TYR A 109 -0.86 -11.82 -2.06
N MET A 110 -1.29 -10.58 -2.28
CA MET A 110 -0.71 -9.42 -1.60
C MET A 110 -0.91 -9.47 -0.09
N ALA A 111 -2.07 -9.94 0.37
CA ALA A 111 -2.38 -10.09 1.77
C ALA A 111 -1.52 -11.17 2.44
N PHE A 112 -1.32 -12.31 1.78
CA PHE A 112 -0.44 -13.36 2.27
C PHE A 112 1.02 -12.87 2.39
N LEU A 113 1.57 -12.23 1.34
CA LEU A 113 2.92 -11.66 1.39
C LEU A 113 3.06 -10.61 2.49
N TYR A 114 2.03 -9.80 2.68
CA TYR A 114 2.02 -8.78 3.72
C TYR A 114 1.96 -9.39 5.12
N GLY A 115 1.09 -10.37 5.33
CA GLY A 115 1.04 -11.13 6.57
C GLY A 115 2.36 -11.81 6.90
N LEU A 116 3.02 -12.38 5.89
CA LEU A 116 4.34 -13.00 6.03
C LEU A 116 5.43 -12.00 6.46
N LEU A 117 5.41 -10.78 5.90
CA LEU A 117 6.33 -9.71 6.31
C LEU A 117 6.18 -9.41 7.82
N TYR A 118 4.95 -9.26 8.29
CA TYR A 118 4.65 -8.98 9.70
C TYR A 118 4.93 -10.16 10.62
N LEU A 119 4.72 -11.39 10.12
CA LEU A 119 5.10 -12.60 10.83
C LEU A 119 6.62 -12.59 11.11
N PHE A 120 7.45 -12.29 10.10
CA PHE A 120 8.90 -12.20 10.29
C PHE A 120 9.33 -11.08 11.24
N MET A 121 8.57 -9.99 11.31
CA MET A 121 8.76 -8.95 12.34
C MET A 121 8.65 -9.46 13.77
N ILE A 122 7.92 -10.55 14.03
CA ILE A 122 7.81 -11.13 15.38
C ILE A 122 8.74 -12.33 15.55
N VAL A 123 8.87 -13.14 14.49
CA VAL A 123 9.67 -14.37 14.49
C VAL A 123 11.16 -14.09 14.73
N TYR A 124 11.75 -13.05 14.11
CA TYR A 124 13.20 -12.83 14.20
C TYR A 124 13.69 -12.59 15.64
N PRO A 125 13.08 -11.70 16.45
CA PRO A 125 13.45 -11.52 17.85
C PRO A 125 13.27 -12.82 18.64
N ILE A 126 12.19 -13.56 18.43
CA ILE A 126 11.95 -14.84 19.13
C ILE A 126 13.08 -15.83 18.81
N VAL A 127 13.41 -16.00 17.54
CA VAL A 127 14.41 -16.97 17.11
C VAL A 127 15.81 -16.56 17.56
N PHE A 128 16.25 -15.36 17.19
CA PHE A 128 17.63 -14.96 17.42
C PHE A 128 17.91 -14.51 18.85
N GLN A 129 16.95 -13.90 19.55
CA GLN A 129 17.16 -13.43 20.91
C GLN A 129 16.78 -14.50 21.96
N GLN A 130 15.66 -15.20 21.80
CA GLN A 130 15.22 -16.17 22.83
C GLN A 130 15.87 -17.54 22.67
N ILE A 131 16.02 -18.05 21.44
CA ILE A 131 16.51 -19.42 21.20
C ILE A 131 18.02 -19.44 21.04
N TYR A 132 18.55 -18.59 20.16
CA TYR A 132 20.01 -18.48 19.95
C TYR A 132 20.71 -17.66 21.04
N GLY A 133 19.97 -16.94 21.89
CA GLY A 133 20.53 -16.16 22.99
C GLY A 133 21.36 -14.96 22.53
N PHE A 134 21.17 -14.46 21.31
CA PHE A 134 21.87 -13.28 20.84
C PHE A 134 21.38 -12.03 21.55
N GLY A 135 22.27 -11.04 21.66
CA GLY A 135 21.93 -9.70 22.14
C GLY A 135 20.76 -9.10 21.36
N LYS A 136 20.04 -8.18 21.98
CA LYS A 136 18.92 -7.42 21.38
C LYS A 136 19.35 -6.70 20.10
N GLY A 137 20.57 -6.16 20.06
CA GLY A 137 21.13 -5.52 18.87
C GLY A 137 21.45 -6.54 17.79
N VAL A 138 22.35 -7.48 18.06
CA VAL A 138 22.80 -8.50 17.09
C VAL A 138 21.65 -9.36 16.57
N GLY A 139 20.70 -9.74 17.45
CA GLY A 139 19.53 -10.55 17.08
C GLY A 139 18.53 -9.86 16.15
N SER A 140 18.67 -8.55 15.94
CA SER A 140 17.85 -7.77 15.00
C SER A 140 18.52 -7.54 13.63
N LEU A 141 19.81 -7.85 13.48
CA LEU A 141 20.51 -7.74 12.19
C LEU A 141 19.86 -8.49 11.01
N PRO A 142 19.18 -9.64 11.20
CA PRO A 142 18.49 -10.33 10.12
C PRO A 142 17.44 -9.47 9.39
N TYR A 143 16.91 -8.40 10.01
CA TYR A 143 16.01 -7.45 9.36
C TYR A 143 16.63 -6.75 8.14
N ILE A 144 17.95 -6.62 8.10
CA ILE A 144 18.68 -6.02 6.96
C ILE A 144 18.39 -6.80 5.67
N GLY A 145 18.25 -8.13 5.74
CA GLY A 145 17.91 -8.95 4.58
C GLY A 145 16.55 -8.58 3.98
N MET A 146 15.55 -8.30 4.84
CA MET A 146 14.23 -7.86 4.39
C MET A 146 14.25 -6.45 3.81
N ILE A 147 15.05 -5.55 4.40
CA ILE A 147 15.23 -4.19 3.87
C ILE A 147 15.84 -4.25 2.47
N ILE A 148 16.93 -5.01 2.28
CA ILE A 148 17.57 -5.20 0.97
C ILE A 148 16.55 -5.77 -0.03
N GLY A 149 15.77 -6.77 0.36
CA GLY A 149 14.70 -7.33 -0.47
C GLY A 149 13.66 -6.29 -0.89
N GLU A 150 13.25 -5.41 0.03
CA GLU A 150 12.30 -4.33 -0.28
C GLU A 150 12.89 -3.35 -1.31
N PHE A 151 14.14 -2.93 -1.13
CA PHE A 151 14.83 -2.04 -2.08
C PHE A 151 15.00 -2.68 -3.45
N LEU A 152 15.41 -3.94 -3.54
CA LEU A 152 15.53 -4.66 -4.81
C LEU A 152 14.17 -4.76 -5.52
N GLY A 153 13.09 -5.06 -4.78
CA GLY A 153 11.73 -5.05 -5.32
C GLY A 153 11.30 -3.67 -5.81
N GLY A 154 11.65 -2.61 -5.07
CA GLY A 154 11.37 -1.24 -5.47
C GLY A 154 12.10 -0.79 -6.72
N ILE A 155 13.40 -1.09 -6.80
CA ILE A 155 14.21 -0.83 -8.00
C ILE A 155 13.61 -1.58 -9.18
N PHE A 156 13.25 -2.85 -9.02
CA PHE A 156 12.61 -3.64 -10.07
C PHE A 156 11.30 -3.01 -10.58
N ILE A 157 10.45 -2.50 -9.68
CA ILE A 157 9.21 -1.80 -10.07
C ILE A 157 9.52 -0.49 -10.81
N ILE A 158 10.49 0.30 -10.34
CA ILE A 158 10.91 1.54 -11.01
C ILE A 158 11.42 1.24 -12.42
N LEU A 159 12.18 0.16 -12.61
CA LEU A 159 12.65 -0.26 -13.93
C LEU A 159 11.52 -0.71 -14.87
N LEU A 160 10.40 -1.21 -14.33
CA LEU A 160 9.20 -1.58 -15.09
C LEU A 160 8.30 -0.39 -15.43
N GLN A 161 8.45 0.74 -14.74
CA GLN A 161 7.59 1.91 -14.89
C GLN A 161 7.59 2.51 -16.31
N PRO A 162 8.74 2.68 -17.01
CA PRO A 162 8.73 3.19 -18.39
C PRO A 162 7.95 2.29 -19.36
N TRP A 163 8.04 0.97 -19.17
CA TRP A 163 7.28 0.01 -19.96
C TRP A 163 5.77 0.11 -19.69
N TYR A 164 5.40 0.34 -18.43
CA TYR A 164 4.00 0.52 -18.04
C TYR A 164 3.42 1.82 -18.61
N ASN A 165 4.18 2.92 -18.52
CA ASN A 165 3.79 4.21 -19.10
C ASN A 165 3.60 4.09 -20.62
N LYS A 166 4.53 3.44 -21.33
CA LYS A 166 4.36 3.18 -22.77
C LYS A 166 3.08 2.41 -23.12
N LYS A 167 2.60 1.54 -22.22
CA LYS A 167 1.33 0.83 -22.39
C LYS A 167 0.11 1.66 -22.01
N LEU A 168 0.25 2.64 -21.14
CA LEU A 168 -0.78 3.62 -20.81
C LEU A 168 -0.96 4.63 -21.94
N ASP A 169 0.15 5.13 -22.50
CA ASP A 169 0.15 6.05 -23.65
C ASP A 169 -0.57 5.40 -24.85
N ALA A 170 -0.33 4.11 -25.08
CA ALA A 170 -1.01 3.32 -26.13
C ALA A 170 -2.53 3.13 -25.88
N ASN A 171 -3.01 3.48 -24.68
CA ASN A 171 -4.40 3.35 -24.24
C ASN A 171 -5.04 4.73 -23.95
N ASN A 172 -4.50 5.81 -24.54
CA ASN A 172 -4.94 7.21 -24.40
C ASN A 172 -4.95 7.75 -22.95
N ASP A 173 -4.00 7.32 -22.12
CA ASP A 173 -3.91 7.75 -20.70
C ASP A 173 -5.17 7.49 -19.87
N ILE A 174 -6.02 6.56 -20.31
CA ILE A 174 -7.20 6.16 -19.56
C ILE A 174 -6.79 5.04 -18.60
N PRO A 175 -6.53 5.33 -17.31
CA PRO A 175 -6.41 4.26 -16.33
C PRO A 175 -7.73 3.49 -16.32
N PRO A 176 -7.71 2.17 -16.06
CA PRO A 176 -8.96 1.44 -15.89
C PRO A 176 -9.79 2.15 -14.82
N ASP A 177 -11.03 2.56 -15.12
CA ASP A 177 -11.87 3.32 -14.19
C ASP A 177 -12.10 2.60 -12.84
N SER A 178 -11.90 1.29 -12.80
CA SER A 178 -11.94 0.46 -11.59
C SER A 178 -10.60 0.33 -10.85
N ALA A 179 -9.51 0.90 -11.35
CA ALA A 179 -8.16 0.73 -10.78
C ALA A 179 -8.06 1.28 -9.36
N ALA A 180 -8.61 2.47 -9.10
CA ALA A 180 -8.62 3.07 -7.77
C ALA A 180 -9.44 2.24 -6.78
N SER A 181 -10.62 1.77 -7.19
CA SER A 181 -11.49 0.94 -6.36
C SER A 181 -10.90 -0.44 -6.10
N ALA A 182 -10.24 -1.04 -7.09
CA ALA A 182 -9.54 -2.32 -6.95
C ALA A 182 -8.28 -2.20 -6.07
N LEU A 183 -7.61 -1.04 -6.07
CA LEU A 183 -6.50 -0.75 -5.17
C LEU A 183 -6.97 -0.57 -3.73
N ALA A 184 -8.10 0.13 -3.53
CA ALA A 184 -8.75 0.26 -2.22
C ALA A 184 -9.19 -1.11 -1.68
N ALA A 185 -9.84 -1.92 -2.51
CA ALA A 185 -10.25 -3.29 -2.18
C ALA A 185 -9.07 -4.17 -1.73
N ASN A 186 -7.98 -4.15 -2.50
CA ASN A 186 -6.73 -4.84 -2.14
C ASN A 186 -6.16 -4.35 -0.81
N SER A 187 -6.27 -3.04 -0.53
CA SER A 187 -5.72 -2.44 0.69
C SER A 187 -6.43 -2.94 1.95
N VAL A 188 -7.74 -3.20 1.87
CA VAL A 188 -8.50 -3.80 2.97
C VAL A 188 -7.99 -5.22 3.26
N LEU A 189 -7.87 -6.07 2.24
CA LEU A 189 -7.43 -7.45 2.41
C LEU A 189 -5.99 -7.54 2.92
N ARG A 190 -5.12 -6.66 2.41
CA ARG A 190 -3.74 -6.50 2.90
C ARG A 190 -3.71 -6.12 4.37
N SER A 191 -4.49 -5.13 4.78
CA SER A 191 -4.51 -4.64 6.16
C SER A 191 -5.07 -5.70 7.12
N ALA A 192 -6.10 -6.45 6.69
CA ALA A 192 -6.63 -7.57 7.46
C ALA A 192 -5.56 -8.65 7.73
N ALA A 193 -4.74 -9.00 6.73
CA ALA A 193 -3.65 -9.94 6.93
C ALA A 193 -2.52 -9.35 7.79
N GLY A 194 -2.18 -8.07 7.63
CA GLY A 194 -1.21 -7.38 8.47
C GLY A 194 -1.61 -7.35 9.95
N ALA A 195 -2.90 -7.24 10.26
CA ALA A 195 -3.43 -7.34 11.61
C ALA A 195 -3.52 -8.81 12.10
N GLY A 196 -3.95 -9.73 11.23
CA GLY A 196 -4.21 -11.12 11.59
C GLY A 196 -2.97 -11.97 11.81
N PHE A 197 -1.96 -11.85 10.95
CA PHE A 197 -0.75 -12.69 11.00
C PHE A 197 0.06 -12.57 12.30
N PRO A 198 0.28 -11.36 12.82
CA PRO A 198 0.86 -11.17 14.15
C PRO A 198 0.13 -11.88 15.29
N LEU A 199 -1.20 -11.90 15.26
CA LEU A 199 -2.01 -12.40 16.37
C LEU A 199 -1.90 -13.92 16.55
N PHE A 200 -1.77 -14.67 15.46
CA PHE A 200 -1.58 -16.12 15.55
C PHE A 200 -0.12 -16.56 15.54
N ALA A 201 0.84 -15.65 15.32
CA ALA A 201 2.27 -15.99 15.29
C ALA A 201 2.72 -16.73 16.57
N PRO A 202 2.40 -16.27 17.80
CA PRO A 202 2.80 -16.98 19.02
C PRO A 202 2.16 -18.36 19.13
N SER A 203 0.87 -18.48 18.75
CA SER A 203 0.14 -19.75 18.74
C SER A 203 0.74 -20.74 17.74
N MET A 204 1.17 -20.25 16.58
CA MET A 204 1.82 -21.06 15.54
C MET A 204 3.18 -21.59 16.00
N PHE A 205 3.96 -20.75 16.70
CA PHE A 205 5.21 -21.17 17.36
C PHE A 205 4.99 -22.25 18.39
N ASN A 206 3.99 -22.09 19.26
CA ASN A 206 3.68 -23.05 20.31
C ASN A 206 3.18 -24.40 19.75
N ALA A 207 2.47 -24.38 18.62
CA ALA A 207 1.89 -25.59 18.01
C ALA A 207 2.90 -26.39 17.17
N PHE A 208 3.69 -25.73 16.32
CA PHE A 208 4.53 -26.41 15.32
C PHE A 208 6.04 -26.31 15.60
N GLY A 209 6.43 -25.50 16.58
CA GLY A 209 7.82 -25.20 16.86
C GLY A 209 8.46 -24.31 15.79
N VAL A 210 9.70 -23.92 16.05
CA VAL A 210 10.39 -22.84 15.32
C VAL A 210 10.66 -23.19 13.87
N ASN A 211 11.02 -24.45 13.60
CA ASN A 211 11.37 -24.91 12.26
C ASN A 211 10.19 -24.82 11.30
N TRP A 212 9.03 -25.33 11.72
CA TRP A 212 7.82 -25.35 10.88
C TRP A 212 7.17 -23.98 10.77
N THR A 213 7.28 -23.13 11.80
CA THR A 213 6.75 -21.76 11.79
C THR A 213 7.37 -20.91 10.67
N GLY A 214 8.66 -21.10 10.36
CA GLY A 214 9.31 -20.43 9.22
C GLY A 214 9.13 -21.19 7.89
N THR A 215 9.22 -22.52 7.92
CA THR A 215 9.24 -23.34 6.69
C THR A 215 7.89 -23.37 5.99
N LEU A 216 6.78 -23.52 6.73
CA LEU A 216 5.45 -23.67 6.15
C LEU A 216 5.02 -22.41 5.38
N PRO A 217 5.09 -21.19 5.95
CA PRO A 217 4.78 -19.97 5.19
C PRO A 217 5.76 -19.75 4.03
N GLY A 218 7.03 -20.13 4.18
CA GLY A 218 8.03 -20.08 3.11
C GLY A 218 7.68 -20.97 1.92
N CYS A 219 7.23 -22.21 2.16
CA CYS A 219 6.78 -23.13 1.11
C CYS A 219 5.54 -22.58 0.39
N VAL A 220 4.58 -22.02 1.14
CA VAL A 220 3.39 -21.39 0.55
C VAL A 220 3.79 -20.18 -0.29
N ALA A 221 4.72 -19.33 0.19
CA ALA A 221 5.25 -18.21 -0.57
C ALA A 221 5.94 -18.65 -1.87
N ALA A 222 6.72 -19.74 -1.83
CA ALA A 222 7.37 -20.31 -3.01
C ALA A 222 6.35 -20.82 -4.05
N LEU A 223 5.28 -21.49 -3.60
CA LEU A 223 4.18 -21.92 -4.47
C LEU A 223 3.43 -20.73 -5.10
N MET A 224 3.34 -19.61 -4.39
CA MET A 224 2.70 -18.39 -4.86
C MET A 224 3.62 -17.49 -5.70
N MET A 225 4.93 -17.73 -5.71
CA MET A 225 5.90 -16.96 -6.49
C MET A 225 5.60 -16.87 -8.00
N PRO A 226 5.16 -17.93 -8.72
CA PRO A 226 4.82 -17.83 -10.14
C PRO A 226 3.50 -17.11 -10.41
N MET A 227 2.72 -16.76 -9.38
CA MET A 227 1.37 -16.21 -9.53
C MET A 227 1.30 -14.88 -10.31
N PRO A 228 2.22 -13.90 -10.13
CA PRO A 228 2.26 -12.70 -10.97
C PRO A 228 2.50 -13.00 -12.46
N LEU A 229 3.34 -14.00 -12.77
CA LEU A 229 3.59 -14.44 -14.16
C LEU A 229 2.36 -15.13 -14.74
N LEU A 230 1.68 -15.96 -13.96
CA LEU A 230 0.42 -16.59 -14.37
C LEU A 230 -0.65 -15.54 -14.67
N PHE A 231 -0.77 -14.48 -13.87
CA PHE A 231 -1.69 -13.38 -14.20
C PHE A 231 -1.25 -12.54 -15.38
N TYR A 232 0.05 -12.41 -15.64
CA TYR A 232 0.53 -11.74 -16.83
C TYR A 232 0.13 -12.51 -18.11
N LEU A 233 0.31 -13.84 -18.11
CA LEU A 233 0.02 -14.68 -19.28
C LEU A 233 -1.47 -14.95 -19.47
N TYR A 234 -2.20 -15.24 -18.39
CA TYR A 234 -3.62 -15.63 -18.44
C TYR A 234 -4.58 -14.48 -18.14
N GLY A 235 -4.08 -13.31 -17.75
CA GLY A 235 -4.90 -12.17 -17.35
C GLY A 235 -5.89 -11.73 -18.42
N HIS A 236 -5.50 -11.73 -19.69
CA HIS A 236 -6.41 -11.40 -20.79
C HIS A 236 -7.62 -12.34 -20.87
N LYS A 237 -7.41 -13.66 -20.70
CA LYS A 237 -8.47 -14.67 -20.74
C LYS A 237 -9.41 -14.55 -19.54
N ILE A 238 -8.89 -14.17 -18.37
CA ILE A 238 -9.70 -14.01 -17.15
C ILE A 238 -10.49 -12.68 -17.22
N ARG A 239 -9.91 -11.60 -17.76
CA ARG A 239 -10.60 -10.31 -17.95
C ARG A 239 -11.73 -10.39 -18.97
N ALA A 240 -11.54 -11.15 -20.05
CA ALA A 240 -12.53 -11.33 -21.12
C ALA A 240 -13.79 -12.09 -20.69
N LYS A 241 -13.76 -12.82 -19.56
CA LYS A 241 -14.91 -13.58 -19.06
C LYS A 241 -15.82 -12.79 -18.11
N ASN A 242 -15.49 -11.55 -17.76
CA ASN A 242 -16.18 -10.83 -16.69
C ASN A 242 -17.14 -9.75 -17.21
N LYS A 243 -18.38 -9.79 -16.70
CA LYS A 243 -19.52 -8.97 -17.17
C LYS A 243 -19.36 -7.48 -16.83
N PHE A 244 -18.63 -7.16 -15.75
CA PHE A 244 -18.35 -5.78 -15.33
C PHE A 244 -17.49 -5.05 -16.37
N THR A 245 -16.38 -5.63 -16.85
CA THR A 245 -15.55 -5.03 -17.93
C THR A 245 -16.37 -4.71 -19.20
N MET A 246 -17.38 -5.53 -19.50
CA MET A 246 -18.23 -5.41 -20.69
C MET A 246 -19.28 -4.29 -20.60
N GLU A 247 -19.64 -3.84 -19.39
CA GLU A 247 -20.57 -2.71 -19.20
C GLU A 247 -19.88 -1.34 -19.34
N TYR A 248 -18.56 -1.27 -19.10
CA TYR A 248 -17.78 0.00 -19.14
C TYR A 248 -17.03 0.23 -20.46
N LEU A 249 -16.73 -0.81 -21.24
CA LEU A 249 -16.15 -0.68 -22.60
C LEU A 249 -16.90 0.32 -23.50
N PRO A 250 -18.24 0.32 -23.58
CA PRO A 250 -18.96 1.31 -24.38
C PRO A 250 -18.97 2.72 -23.76
N ALA A 251 -18.82 2.87 -22.44
CA ALA A 251 -18.77 4.19 -21.78
C ALA A 251 -17.43 4.91 -22.02
N VAL A 252 -16.32 4.16 -22.07
CA VAL A 252 -14.99 4.68 -22.44
C VAL A 252 -14.93 5.01 -23.93
N GLN A 253 -15.54 4.19 -24.80
CA GLN A 253 -15.69 4.51 -26.23
C GLN A 253 -16.53 5.77 -26.45
N ALA A 254 -17.66 5.92 -25.75
CA ALA A 254 -18.49 7.13 -25.82
C ALA A 254 -17.83 8.40 -25.24
N HIS A 255 -16.84 8.27 -24.35
CA HIS A 255 -15.99 9.38 -23.92
C HIS A 255 -14.94 9.73 -24.97
N ASN A 256 -14.32 8.73 -25.61
CA ASN A 256 -13.36 8.93 -26.70
C ASN A 256 -13.99 9.58 -27.94
N ASP A 257 -15.22 9.20 -28.29
CA ASP A 257 -15.94 9.80 -29.43
C ASP A 257 -16.32 11.27 -29.18
N LYS A 258 -16.40 11.71 -27.91
CA LYS A 258 -16.73 13.11 -27.55
C LYS A 258 -15.54 14.06 -27.57
N HIS A 259 -14.31 13.55 -27.56
CA HIS A 259 -13.08 14.35 -27.62
C HIS A 259 -12.35 14.19 -28.96
N ALA A 260 -12.95 13.46 -29.90
CA ALA A 260 -12.44 13.26 -31.26
C ALA A 260 -13.03 14.26 -32.28
N ASP A 261 -13.99 15.10 -31.88
CA ASP A 261 -14.61 16.18 -32.66
C ASP A 261 -14.11 17.58 -32.24
#